data_AF-A0A661HYW3-F1
#
_entry.id   AF-A0A661HYW3-F1
#
_cell.length_a   1.000
_cell.length_b   1.000
_cell.length_c   1.000
_cell.angle_alpha   90.00
_cell.angle_beta   90.00
_cell.angle_gamma   90.00
#
_symmetry.space_group_name_H-M   'P 1'
#
loop_
_entity.id
_entity.type
_entity.pdbx_description
1 polymer ?
#
loop_
_entity_poly.entity_id
_entity_poly.type
_entity_poly.pdbx_seq_one_letter_code
_entity_poly.pdbx_strand_id
1 'polypeptide(L)'
;MFKSLAIKWKIHIPMVLAGIVSFIILDYITTKQMYDNNYSLIKAQSEMTSKLNAKYISDYLKSKLSIIEKVSDKLIALDNIKDREKIRDILNTAKEYGEFSSLYTGYETSGLMIRYYNRDTLPKDGYDPRIRPWYKDAIKNKSGITKPYIDSASKKLTISVYKAIYKDDAFIGVVGSDIFLDKIVETVLENNINDYTFSYLLDKDSTILIHKDKKLIFKKQKYTAEIIKSHKKELFTETSNNDNIVKLLSVKKVDFINWYVCVETNKDKAFENGYNMMRVHSNIALLSLAFTMVIVYFIINYLLKSVQRIEDGLEEFFDYIYGDVDTVKPIIITHSIKDEFTYMAKKINESTQKAKLVIEENKKFFNETKTTLRKLSKGSFDIQNTSTYHNEEYNDVQKYINNLSKSLKRNLDDIKLAISLVVNGDLDKKLQVDKHEGNFKDISLGLNQVLSTFSQVIDEANSTFHEIQKGNLSVSIDSQYSKGKYKILVDNINNMSSDLNELFSEASLVLGNMSNGDLSSIVTGDFNGDFANLKISINLLVEKFIEIVSGVEMAIDDVLIKANNTIEISHTLKDGATQQSNAVSQIFDSSQAISQAVSKELEESKTTKDVSENAAIMAKDGGVAVN
;
A
#
# COMPACT_ATOMS: atom_id res chain seq x y z
N MET A 1 27.98 -3.69 -14.06
CA MET A 1 27.09 -3.64 -15.23
C MET A 1 25.70 -4.23 -14.97
N PHE A 2 25.54 -5.34 -14.22
CA PHE A 2 24.22 -5.98 -14.02
C PHE A 2 23.20 -5.24 -13.13
N LYS A 3 23.62 -4.31 -12.26
CA LYS A 3 22.69 -3.70 -11.27
C LYS A 3 21.62 -2.80 -11.90
N SER A 4 21.93 -2.08 -12.99
CA SER A 4 21.03 -1.11 -13.65
C SER A 4 20.10 -1.71 -14.72
N LEU A 5 20.22 -3.00 -15.02
CA LEU A 5 19.38 -3.64 -16.03
C LEU A 5 17.98 -3.96 -15.48
N ALA A 6 16.97 -3.81 -16.33
CA ALA A 6 15.61 -4.27 -16.05
C ALA A 6 15.59 -5.78 -15.76
N ILE A 7 14.64 -6.25 -14.95
CA ILE A 7 14.50 -7.66 -14.57
C ILE A 7 14.49 -8.59 -15.78
N LYS A 8 13.84 -8.17 -16.89
CA LYS A 8 13.81 -8.91 -18.15
C LYS A 8 15.22 -9.26 -18.63
N TRP A 9 16.12 -8.28 -18.67
CA TRP A 9 17.50 -8.48 -19.13
C TRP A 9 18.38 -9.23 -18.12
N LYS A 10 18.10 -9.09 -16.82
CA LYS A 10 18.77 -9.87 -15.77
C LYS A 10 18.48 -11.37 -15.87
N ILE A 11 17.33 -11.76 -16.44
CA ILE A 11 16.97 -13.16 -16.67
C ILE A 11 17.45 -13.63 -18.06
N HIS A 12 17.28 -12.82 -19.11
CA HIS A 12 17.68 -13.20 -20.47
C HIS A 12 19.18 -13.50 -20.58
N ILE A 13 20.04 -12.60 -20.09
CA ILE A 13 21.47 -12.68 -20.34
C ILE A 13 22.08 -13.97 -19.76
N PRO A 14 21.88 -14.32 -18.47
CA PRO A 14 22.46 -15.55 -17.91
C PRO A 14 21.93 -16.83 -18.57
N MET A 15 20.65 -16.85 -18.93
CA MET A 15 20.01 -18.04 -19.50
C MET A 15 20.52 -18.32 -20.92
N VAL A 16 20.69 -17.27 -21.73
CA VAL A 16 21.32 -17.37 -23.06
C VAL A 16 22.79 -17.79 -22.95
N LEU A 17 23.53 -17.21 -21.99
CA LEU A 17 24.94 -17.57 -21.76
C LEU A 17 25.11 -19.04 -21.36
N ALA A 18 24.27 -19.54 -20.44
CA ALA A 18 24.27 -20.93 -20.04
C ALA A 18 23.96 -21.87 -21.23
N GLY A 19 22.99 -21.48 -22.07
CA GLY A 19 22.67 -22.20 -23.31
C GLY A 19 23.85 -22.28 -24.27
N ILE A 20 24.54 -21.16 -24.52
CA ILE A 20 25.73 -21.10 -25.39
C ILE A 20 26.83 -22.03 -24.87
N VAL A 21 27.17 -21.93 -23.58
CA VAL A 21 28.24 -22.75 -22.98
C VAL A 21 27.91 -24.23 -23.07
N SER A 22 26.67 -24.62 -22.76
CA SER A 22 26.24 -26.02 -22.87
C SER A 22 26.30 -26.53 -24.31
N PHE A 23 25.92 -25.71 -25.29
CA PHE A 23 25.99 -26.07 -26.71
C PHE A 23 27.42 -26.23 -27.20
N ILE A 24 28.34 -25.35 -26.81
CA ILE A 24 29.77 -25.45 -27.18
C ILE A 24 30.38 -26.75 -26.63
N ILE A 25 30.07 -27.09 -25.38
CA ILE A 25 30.55 -28.32 -24.75
C ILE A 25 29.99 -29.55 -25.48
N LEU A 26 28.68 -29.56 -25.76
CA LEU A 26 28.04 -30.69 -26.43
C LEU A 26 28.56 -30.87 -27.86
N ASP A 27 28.67 -29.80 -28.64
CA ASP A 27 29.19 -29.82 -30.02
C ASP A 27 30.65 -30.31 -30.06
N TYR A 28 31.47 -29.90 -29.10
CA TYR A 28 32.84 -30.42 -28.96
C TYR A 28 32.85 -31.93 -28.67
N ILE A 29 32.02 -32.39 -27.73
CA ILE A 29 31.92 -33.81 -27.36
C ILE A 29 31.46 -34.65 -28.56
N THR A 30 30.40 -34.23 -29.26
CA THR A 30 29.85 -34.97 -30.41
C THR A 30 30.83 -34.98 -31.57
N THR A 31 31.48 -33.85 -31.88
CA THR A 31 32.49 -33.77 -32.95
C THR A 31 33.68 -34.67 -32.65
N LYS A 32 34.17 -34.68 -31.41
CA LYS A 32 35.24 -35.58 -30.98
C LYS A 32 34.81 -37.05 -31.11
N GLN A 33 33.60 -37.39 -30.67
CA GLN A 33 33.06 -38.74 -30.78
C GLN A 33 32.92 -39.18 -32.25
N MET A 34 32.48 -38.29 -33.15
CA MET A 34 32.45 -38.57 -34.59
C MET A 34 33.84 -38.83 -35.16
N TYR A 35 34.85 -38.08 -34.71
CA TYR A 35 36.23 -38.28 -35.13
C TYR A 35 36.76 -39.64 -34.68
N ASP A 36 36.57 -39.97 -33.40
CA ASP A 36 37.02 -41.24 -32.81
C ASP A 36 36.30 -42.43 -33.47
N ASN A 37 35.02 -42.30 -33.79
CA ASN A 37 34.25 -43.31 -34.52
C ASN A 37 34.78 -43.50 -35.96
N ASN A 38 35.03 -42.41 -36.68
CA ASN A 38 35.55 -42.49 -38.05
C ASN A 38 36.96 -43.10 -38.07
N TYR A 39 37.82 -42.69 -37.14
CA TYR A 39 39.14 -43.27 -36.95
C TYR A 39 39.07 -44.78 -36.66
N SER A 40 38.19 -45.18 -35.74
CA SER A 40 37.99 -46.58 -35.37
C SER A 40 37.47 -47.43 -36.53
N LEU A 41 36.58 -46.86 -37.37
CA LEU A 41 36.07 -47.51 -38.57
C LEU A 41 37.18 -47.74 -39.61
N ILE A 42 37.95 -46.70 -39.92
CA ILE A 42 39.08 -46.79 -40.87
C ILE A 42 40.13 -47.79 -40.37
N LYS A 43 40.41 -47.78 -39.05
CA LYS A 43 41.28 -48.76 -38.41
C LYS A 43 40.76 -50.17 -38.58
N ALA A 44 39.50 -50.43 -38.23
CA ALA A 44 38.89 -51.75 -38.34
C ALA A 44 38.90 -52.26 -39.79
N GLN A 45 38.58 -51.42 -40.77
CA GLN A 45 38.63 -51.75 -42.19
C GLN A 45 40.06 -52.10 -42.63
N SER A 46 41.05 -51.26 -42.31
CA SER A 46 42.44 -51.47 -42.69
C SER A 46 43.04 -52.74 -42.05
N GLU A 47 42.72 -53.01 -40.78
CA GLU A 47 43.11 -54.24 -40.10
C GLU A 47 42.44 -55.47 -40.74
N MET A 48 41.14 -55.40 -41.01
CA MET A 48 40.39 -56.48 -41.66
C MET A 48 40.96 -56.82 -43.04
N THR A 49 41.24 -55.83 -43.89
CA THR A 49 41.88 -56.04 -45.20
C THR A 49 43.23 -56.72 -45.08
N SER A 50 44.09 -56.22 -44.19
CA SER A 50 45.42 -56.80 -43.99
C SER A 50 45.33 -58.25 -43.50
N LYS A 51 44.37 -58.57 -42.62
CA LYS A 51 44.08 -59.91 -42.11
C LYS A 51 43.57 -60.85 -43.21
N LEU A 52 42.59 -60.41 -43.99
CA LEU A 52 42.02 -61.19 -45.08
C LEU A 52 43.05 -61.49 -46.16
N ASN A 53 43.82 -60.48 -46.59
CA ASN A 53 44.86 -60.66 -47.60
C ASN A 53 45.99 -61.56 -47.07
N ALA A 54 46.43 -61.41 -45.81
CA ALA A 54 47.44 -62.28 -45.23
C ALA A 54 46.96 -63.73 -45.09
N LYS A 55 45.70 -63.93 -44.69
CA LYS A 55 45.07 -65.25 -44.61
C LYS A 55 44.95 -65.89 -45.99
N TYR A 56 44.48 -65.15 -47.00
CA TYR A 56 44.40 -65.62 -48.38
C TYR A 56 45.76 -66.11 -48.89
N ILE A 57 46.81 -65.29 -48.72
CA ILE A 57 48.17 -65.67 -49.14
C ILE A 57 48.64 -66.91 -48.40
N SER A 58 48.43 -66.98 -47.07
CA SER A 58 48.76 -68.16 -46.26
C SER A 58 48.06 -69.42 -46.79
N ASP A 59 46.74 -69.37 -46.94
CA ASP A 59 45.92 -70.52 -47.29
C ASP A 59 46.19 -70.97 -48.74
N TYR A 60 46.38 -70.00 -49.66
CA TYR A 60 46.81 -70.27 -51.04
C TYR A 60 48.16 -70.98 -51.08
N LEU A 61 49.18 -70.46 -50.41
CA LEU A 61 50.52 -71.05 -50.43
C LEU A 61 50.58 -72.41 -49.72
N LYS A 62 49.87 -72.58 -48.60
CA LYS A 62 49.74 -73.88 -47.90
C LYS A 62 49.07 -74.93 -48.77
N SER A 63 47.99 -74.56 -49.48
CA SER A 63 47.30 -75.45 -50.42
C SER A 63 48.27 -75.93 -51.51
N LYS A 64 49.04 -75.01 -52.11
CA LYS A 64 50.03 -75.36 -53.13
C LYS A 64 51.14 -76.26 -52.57
N LEU A 65 51.66 -75.99 -51.38
CA LEU A 65 52.64 -76.87 -50.75
C LEU A 65 52.08 -78.28 -50.49
N SER A 66 50.86 -78.39 -49.97
CA SER A 66 50.22 -79.68 -49.71
C SER A 66 50.13 -80.55 -50.97
N ILE A 67 49.82 -79.95 -52.13
CA ILE A 67 49.80 -80.66 -53.41
C ILE A 67 51.20 -81.18 -53.78
N ILE A 68 52.25 -80.35 -53.64
CA ILE A 68 53.63 -80.77 -53.94
C ILE A 68 54.10 -81.87 -52.99
N GLU A 69 53.71 -81.84 -51.72
CA GLU A 69 54.00 -82.91 -50.77
C GLU A 69 53.32 -84.22 -51.18
N LYS A 70 52.06 -84.17 -51.62
CA LYS A 70 51.36 -85.36 -52.13
C LYS A 70 51.95 -85.89 -53.43
N VAL A 71 52.47 -85.02 -54.30
CA VAL A 71 53.22 -85.43 -55.49
C VAL A 71 54.50 -86.14 -55.09
N SER A 72 55.25 -85.61 -54.12
CA SER A 72 56.43 -86.27 -53.58
C SER A 72 56.10 -87.67 -53.04
N ASP A 73 55.04 -87.81 -52.25
CA ASP A 73 54.57 -89.10 -51.72
C ASP A 73 54.32 -90.12 -52.86
N LYS A 74 53.63 -89.69 -53.93
CA LYS A 74 53.35 -90.53 -55.10
C LYS A 74 54.60 -90.91 -55.89
N LEU A 75 55.57 -90.00 -56.01
CA LEU A 75 56.84 -90.28 -56.71
C LEU A 75 57.69 -91.30 -55.93
N ILE A 76 57.69 -91.25 -54.60
CA ILE A 76 58.41 -92.20 -53.74
C ILE A 76 57.83 -93.61 -53.87
N ALA A 77 56.50 -93.73 -53.98
CA ALA A 77 55.77 -95.00 -54.10
C ALA A 77 55.97 -95.72 -55.45
N LEU A 78 56.65 -95.12 -56.43
CA LEU A 78 56.94 -95.79 -57.69
C LEU A 78 58.01 -96.87 -57.50
N ASP A 79 57.71 -98.09 -57.98
CA ASP A 79 58.65 -99.22 -58.00
C ASP A 79 59.94 -98.86 -58.76
N ASN A 80 59.80 -98.11 -59.86
CA ASN A 80 60.92 -97.62 -60.66
C ASN A 80 60.83 -96.10 -60.88
N ILE A 81 61.70 -95.37 -60.18
CA ILE A 81 61.83 -93.90 -60.26
C ILE A 81 62.43 -93.43 -61.61
N LYS A 82 62.76 -94.37 -62.52
CA LYS A 82 63.16 -94.06 -63.91
C LYS A 82 62.01 -94.15 -64.92
N ASP A 83 60.81 -94.55 -64.50
CA ASP A 83 59.63 -94.64 -65.37
C ASP A 83 59.10 -93.23 -65.70
N ARG A 84 59.58 -92.69 -66.81
CA ARG A 84 59.36 -91.29 -67.21
C ARG A 84 57.90 -91.01 -67.56
N GLU A 85 57.19 -91.97 -68.15
CA GLU A 85 55.78 -91.81 -68.51
C GLU A 85 54.93 -91.67 -67.24
N LYS A 86 55.09 -92.59 -66.28
CA LYS A 86 54.35 -92.51 -65.00
C LYS A 86 54.67 -91.26 -64.19
N ILE A 87 55.93 -90.83 -64.18
CA ILE A 87 56.32 -89.58 -63.51
C ILE A 87 55.61 -88.39 -64.18
N ARG A 88 55.58 -88.32 -65.51
CA ARG A 88 54.89 -87.25 -66.23
C ARG A 88 53.40 -87.23 -65.95
N ASP A 89 52.73 -88.37 -65.91
CA ASP A 89 51.29 -88.43 -65.59
C ASP A 89 50.99 -87.86 -64.21
N ILE A 90 51.81 -88.21 -63.21
CA ILE A 90 51.70 -87.64 -61.84
C ILE A 90 51.91 -86.12 -61.88
N LEU A 91 52.96 -85.65 -62.59
CA LEU A 91 53.28 -84.24 -62.69
C LEU A 91 52.21 -83.44 -63.45
N ASN A 92 51.67 -83.97 -64.55
CA ASN A 92 50.66 -83.28 -65.35
C ASN A 92 49.32 -83.21 -64.60
N THR A 93 48.91 -84.32 -63.98
CA THR A 93 47.71 -84.38 -63.14
C THR A 93 47.78 -83.34 -62.02
N ALA A 94 48.89 -83.30 -61.27
CA ALA A 94 49.05 -82.34 -60.19
C ALA A 94 49.20 -80.89 -60.68
N LYS A 95 49.75 -80.67 -61.88
CA LYS A 95 49.81 -79.36 -62.52
C LYS A 95 48.42 -78.81 -62.84
N GLU A 96 47.54 -79.65 -63.40
CA GLU A 96 46.16 -79.28 -63.72
C GLU A 96 45.33 -79.02 -62.47
N TYR A 97 45.23 -79.99 -61.55
CA TYR A 97 44.47 -79.82 -60.30
C TYR A 97 45.03 -78.72 -59.40
N GLY A 98 46.35 -78.59 -59.37
CA GLY A 98 47.03 -77.58 -58.59
C GLY A 98 47.19 -76.24 -59.30
N GLU A 99 46.62 -76.04 -60.49
CA GLU A 99 46.75 -74.81 -61.30
C GLU A 99 48.18 -74.22 -61.30
N PHE A 100 49.19 -75.07 -61.43
CA PHE A 100 50.57 -74.63 -61.41
C PHE A 100 51.01 -74.14 -62.79
N SER A 101 51.90 -73.14 -62.85
CA SER A 101 52.45 -72.71 -64.14
C SER A 101 53.36 -73.79 -64.73
N SER A 102 54.03 -74.56 -63.88
CA SER A 102 54.81 -75.74 -64.28
C SER A 102 55.05 -76.67 -63.11
N LEU A 103 55.09 -77.98 -63.35
CA LEU A 103 55.59 -78.99 -62.41
C LEU A 103 56.80 -79.71 -62.97
N TYR A 104 57.73 -80.05 -62.09
CA TYR A 104 58.97 -80.72 -62.48
C TYR A 104 59.61 -81.46 -61.31
N THR A 105 60.43 -82.47 -61.63
CA THR A 105 61.30 -83.15 -60.67
C THR A 105 62.73 -83.17 -61.18
N GLY A 106 63.69 -82.89 -60.32
CA GLY A 106 65.12 -82.93 -60.61
C GLY A 106 65.83 -83.99 -59.77
N TYR A 107 66.61 -84.86 -60.39
CA TYR A 107 67.32 -85.95 -59.73
C TYR A 107 68.77 -85.60 -59.40
N GLU A 108 69.21 -85.94 -58.20
CA GLU A 108 70.53 -85.54 -57.67
C GLU A 108 71.68 -86.18 -58.44
N THR A 109 71.60 -87.50 -58.67
CA THR A 109 72.69 -88.31 -59.23
C THR A 109 72.99 -87.99 -60.69
N SER A 110 71.96 -87.71 -61.49
CA SER A 110 72.09 -87.49 -62.94
C SER A 110 71.99 -86.02 -63.34
N GLY A 111 71.45 -85.16 -62.48
CA GLY A 111 70.99 -83.83 -62.87
C GLY A 111 69.81 -83.86 -63.86
N LEU A 112 69.19 -85.02 -64.08
CA LEU A 112 68.03 -85.16 -64.97
C LEU A 112 66.86 -84.38 -64.38
N MET A 113 66.28 -83.50 -65.19
CA MET A 113 65.02 -82.84 -64.90
C MET A 113 63.92 -83.39 -65.79
N ILE A 114 62.88 -83.92 -65.16
CA ILE A 114 61.65 -84.35 -65.82
C ILE A 114 60.59 -83.28 -65.56
N ARG A 115 59.89 -82.85 -66.62
CA ARG A 115 58.81 -81.85 -66.54
C ARG A 115 57.48 -82.52 -66.83
N TYR A 116 56.39 -81.84 -66.48
CA TYR A 116 55.02 -82.31 -66.78
C TYR A 116 54.76 -82.53 -68.28
N TYR A 117 55.53 -81.88 -69.16
CA TYR A 117 55.47 -82.04 -70.62
C TYR A 117 56.71 -82.78 -71.14
N ASN A 118 56.65 -83.26 -72.39
CA ASN A 118 57.68 -84.11 -72.99
C ASN A 118 58.98 -83.34 -73.34
N ARG A 119 59.67 -82.82 -72.32
CA ARG A 119 60.96 -82.14 -72.44
C ARG A 119 61.81 -82.37 -71.19
N ASP A 120 62.51 -83.49 -71.19
CA ASP A 120 63.54 -83.77 -70.20
C ASP A 120 64.79 -82.96 -70.53
N THR A 121 65.51 -82.50 -69.51
CA THR A 121 66.80 -81.82 -69.70
C THR A 121 67.84 -82.41 -68.77
N LEU A 122 69.03 -82.61 -69.30
CA LEU A 122 70.24 -82.91 -68.54
C LEU A 122 71.11 -81.65 -68.44
N PRO A 123 72.10 -81.60 -67.53
CA PRO A 123 72.99 -80.45 -67.39
C PRO A 123 73.68 -80.03 -68.70
N LYS A 124 73.99 -81.00 -69.57
CA LYS A 124 74.56 -80.77 -70.91
C LYS A 124 73.66 -79.96 -71.85
N ASP A 125 72.35 -79.94 -71.61
CA ASP A 125 71.36 -79.20 -72.40
C ASP A 125 71.25 -77.72 -71.94
N GLY A 126 72.19 -77.25 -71.12
CA GLY A 126 72.25 -75.87 -70.62
C GLY A 126 71.37 -75.59 -69.40
N TYR A 127 70.74 -76.62 -68.82
CA TYR A 127 69.91 -76.48 -67.62
C TYR A 127 70.25 -77.57 -66.59
N ASP A 128 70.79 -77.15 -65.44
CA ASP A 128 71.01 -78.02 -64.29
C ASP A 128 70.03 -77.64 -63.16
N PRO A 129 69.11 -78.54 -62.75
CA PRO A 129 68.18 -78.26 -61.66
C PRO A 129 68.89 -78.03 -60.30
N ARG A 130 70.05 -78.65 -60.06
CA ARG A 130 70.72 -78.68 -58.75
C ARG A 130 71.29 -77.33 -58.33
N ILE A 131 71.61 -76.47 -59.30
CA ILE A 131 72.14 -75.12 -59.02
C ILE A 131 71.03 -74.08 -58.80
N ARG A 132 69.77 -74.43 -59.02
CA ARG A 132 68.63 -73.50 -58.99
C ARG A 132 68.20 -73.19 -57.55
N PRO A 133 67.62 -71.99 -57.29
CA PRO A 133 67.21 -71.58 -55.95
C PRO A 133 66.28 -72.59 -55.26
N TRP A 134 65.26 -73.09 -55.97
CA TRP A 134 64.30 -74.05 -55.43
C TRP A 134 64.95 -75.39 -55.02
N TYR A 135 65.96 -75.84 -55.75
CA TYR A 135 66.66 -77.10 -55.45
C TYR A 135 67.58 -76.94 -54.23
N LYS A 136 68.36 -75.85 -54.20
CA LYS A 136 69.24 -75.51 -53.07
C LYS A 136 68.44 -75.27 -51.79
N ASP A 137 67.31 -74.57 -51.90
CA ASP A 137 66.41 -74.32 -50.78
C ASP A 137 65.75 -75.63 -50.30
N ALA A 138 65.41 -76.57 -51.20
CA ALA A 138 64.88 -77.87 -50.84
C ALA A 138 65.88 -78.75 -50.07
N ILE A 139 67.15 -78.74 -50.47
CA ILE A 139 68.21 -79.45 -49.73
C ILE A 139 68.31 -78.91 -48.30
N LYS A 140 68.26 -77.58 -48.14
CA LYS A 140 68.39 -76.92 -46.84
C LYS A 140 67.16 -77.10 -45.94
N ASN A 141 65.96 -76.94 -46.50
CA ASN A 141 64.73 -76.81 -45.71
C ASN A 141 63.78 -78.02 -45.81
N LYS A 142 64.12 -79.03 -46.63
CA LYS A 142 63.30 -80.20 -46.99
C LYS A 142 62.01 -79.89 -47.74
N SER A 143 61.25 -78.88 -47.34
CA SER A 143 60.08 -78.39 -48.05
C SER A 143 59.89 -76.89 -47.81
N GLY A 144 59.21 -76.23 -48.73
CA GLY A 144 58.92 -74.81 -48.55
C GLY A 144 58.74 -74.07 -49.85
N ILE A 145 58.95 -72.76 -49.74
CA ILE A 145 58.75 -71.81 -50.83
C ILE A 145 59.99 -70.93 -50.92
N THR A 146 60.46 -70.67 -52.14
CA THR A 146 61.63 -69.83 -52.38
C THR A 146 61.34 -68.37 -52.08
N LYS A 147 62.40 -67.55 -52.00
CA LYS A 147 62.23 -66.11 -52.21
C LYS A 147 61.73 -65.84 -53.63
N PRO A 148 60.99 -64.74 -53.87
CA PRO A 148 60.63 -64.33 -55.23
C PRO A 148 61.85 -64.11 -56.10
N TYR A 149 61.81 -64.62 -57.33
CA TYR A 149 62.84 -64.44 -58.32
C TYR A 149 62.22 -64.28 -59.71
N ILE A 150 62.99 -63.77 -60.67
CA ILE A 150 62.55 -63.69 -62.06
C ILE A 150 62.75 -65.06 -62.70
N ASP A 151 61.65 -65.70 -63.09
CA ASP A 151 61.73 -67.01 -63.73
C ASP A 151 62.53 -66.91 -65.04
N SER A 152 63.40 -67.89 -65.24
CA SER A 152 64.32 -67.95 -66.38
C SER A 152 63.59 -68.07 -67.72
N ALA A 153 62.45 -68.76 -67.75
CA ALA A 153 61.70 -69.06 -68.98
C ALA A 153 60.71 -67.94 -69.31
N SER A 154 59.83 -67.60 -68.38
CA SER A 154 58.72 -66.64 -68.57
C SER A 154 59.13 -65.19 -68.36
N LYS A 155 60.27 -64.92 -67.71
CA LYS A 155 60.68 -63.59 -67.22
C LYS A 155 59.68 -62.94 -66.26
N LYS A 156 58.74 -63.72 -65.71
CA LYS A 156 57.76 -63.27 -64.72
C LYS A 156 58.30 -63.40 -63.30
N LEU A 157 57.78 -62.56 -62.40
CA LEU A 157 58.05 -62.65 -60.98
C LEU A 157 57.39 -63.91 -60.41
N THR A 158 58.22 -64.81 -59.88
CA THR A 158 57.83 -66.19 -59.59
C THR A 158 58.35 -66.60 -58.22
N ILE A 159 57.58 -67.44 -57.53
CA ILE A 159 58.06 -68.24 -56.40
C ILE A 159 57.97 -69.71 -56.80
N SER A 160 58.85 -70.53 -56.25
CA SER A 160 58.75 -71.97 -56.42
C SER A 160 58.38 -72.64 -55.11
N VAL A 161 57.44 -73.56 -55.17
CA VAL A 161 57.10 -74.48 -54.08
C VAL A 161 57.87 -75.77 -54.32
N TYR A 162 58.54 -76.27 -53.29
CA TYR A 162 59.43 -77.42 -53.43
C TYR A 162 59.28 -78.42 -52.29
N LYS A 163 59.60 -79.68 -52.60
CA LYS A 163 59.74 -80.79 -51.64
C LYS A 163 60.92 -81.66 -52.05
N ALA A 164 61.85 -81.85 -51.14
CA ALA A 164 62.94 -82.82 -51.27
C ALA A 164 62.38 -84.24 -51.17
N ILE A 165 62.86 -85.10 -52.06
CA ILE A 165 62.45 -86.49 -52.20
C ILE A 165 63.54 -87.36 -51.58
N TYR A 166 63.15 -88.19 -50.61
CA TYR A 166 64.01 -89.17 -49.96
C TYR A 166 63.46 -90.57 -50.21
N LYS A 167 64.32 -91.54 -50.51
CA LYS A 167 63.99 -92.96 -50.61
C LYS A 167 65.03 -93.74 -49.81
N ASP A 168 64.58 -94.57 -48.87
CA ASP A 168 65.44 -95.32 -47.95
C ASP A 168 66.49 -94.43 -47.26
N ASP A 169 66.04 -93.26 -46.76
CA ASP A 169 66.85 -92.19 -46.15
C ASP A 169 67.91 -91.52 -47.05
N ALA A 170 68.04 -91.95 -48.31
CA ALA A 170 68.89 -91.28 -49.29
C ALA A 170 68.14 -90.15 -50.01
N PHE A 171 68.76 -88.98 -50.10
CA PHE A 171 68.26 -87.88 -50.92
C PHE A 171 68.43 -88.21 -52.40
N ILE A 172 67.32 -88.24 -53.14
CA ILE A 172 67.32 -88.68 -54.55
C ILE A 172 66.95 -87.56 -55.53
N GLY A 173 66.29 -86.51 -55.05
CA GLY A 173 65.88 -85.40 -55.90
C GLY A 173 64.95 -84.41 -55.23
N VAL A 174 64.40 -83.50 -56.02
CA VAL A 174 63.46 -82.47 -55.57
C VAL A 174 62.32 -82.38 -56.57
N VAL A 175 61.08 -82.45 -56.08
CA VAL A 175 59.92 -82.00 -56.85
C VAL A 175 59.70 -80.53 -56.58
N GLY A 176 59.51 -79.77 -57.65
CA GLY A 176 59.31 -78.34 -57.61
C GLY A 176 58.20 -77.93 -58.55
N SER A 177 57.65 -76.76 -58.26
CA SER A 177 56.65 -76.13 -59.09
C SER A 177 56.77 -74.63 -59.02
N ASP A 178 56.55 -73.98 -60.16
CA ASP A 178 56.53 -72.52 -60.24
C ASP A 178 55.10 -71.99 -60.04
N ILE A 179 55.02 -70.88 -59.33
CA ILE A 179 53.82 -70.10 -59.14
C ILE A 179 54.15 -68.66 -59.51
N PHE A 180 53.49 -68.16 -60.55
CA PHE A 180 53.55 -66.75 -60.90
C PHE A 180 52.86 -65.92 -59.82
N LEU A 181 53.54 -64.86 -59.38
CA LEU A 181 52.99 -63.98 -58.37
C LEU A 181 51.83 -63.13 -58.90
N ASP A 182 51.60 -63.08 -60.22
CA ASP A 182 50.49 -62.35 -60.86
C ASP A 182 49.13 -62.56 -60.15
N LYS A 183 48.78 -63.80 -59.78
CA LYS A 183 47.50 -64.11 -59.09
C LYS A 183 47.45 -63.55 -57.65
N ILE A 184 48.59 -63.53 -56.96
CA ILE A 184 48.73 -62.91 -55.63
C ILE A 184 48.77 -61.39 -55.78
N VAL A 185 49.39 -60.86 -56.83
CA VAL A 185 49.46 -59.44 -57.17
C VAL A 185 48.06 -58.91 -57.42
N GLU A 186 47.27 -59.57 -58.26
CA GLU A 186 45.87 -59.24 -58.54
C GLU A 186 45.07 -59.23 -57.23
N THR A 187 45.12 -60.31 -56.45
CA THR A 187 44.33 -60.40 -55.21
C THR A 187 44.76 -59.39 -54.14
N VAL A 188 46.06 -59.09 -54.01
CA VAL A 188 46.55 -58.12 -53.02
C VAL A 188 46.34 -56.69 -53.49
N LEU A 189 46.60 -56.37 -54.76
CA LEU A 189 46.55 -55.00 -55.28
C LEU A 189 45.14 -54.56 -55.70
N GLU A 190 44.26 -55.47 -56.11
CA GLU A 190 42.92 -55.14 -56.58
C GLU A 190 41.86 -55.19 -55.48
N ASN A 191 42.15 -55.84 -54.35
CA ASN A 191 41.28 -55.87 -53.18
C ASN A 191 41.41 -54.58 -52.31
N ASN A 192 41.49 -53.42 -52.96
CA ASN A 192 41.42 -52.13 -52.26
C ASN A 192 39.94 -51.87 -51.94
N ILE A 193 39.62 -51.70 -50.66
CA ILE A 193 38.25 -51.40 -50.22
C ILE A 193 37.80 -50.05 -50.81
N ASN A 194 38.74 -49.11 -50.95
CA ASN A 194 38.47 -47.72 -51.32
C ASN A 194 39.63 -47.15 -52.15
N ASP A 195 39.38 -46.03 -52.83
CA ASP A 195 40.34 -45.28 -53.63
C ASP A 195 41.46 -44.59 -52.82
N TYR A 196 41.26 -44.43 -51.52
CA TYR A 196 42.23 -43.88 -50.57
C TYR A 196 43.03 -44.95 -49.80
N THR A 197 42.77 -46.24 -50.08
CA THR A 197 43.51 -47.37 -49.51
C THR A 197 44.30 -48.07 -50.60
N PHE A 198 45.52 -48.52 -50.29
CA PHE A 198 46.23 -49.43 -51.17
C PHE A 198 47.04 -50.45 -50.38
N SER A 199 47.09 -51.68 -50.90
CA SER A 199 47.86 -52.76 -50.29
C SER A 199 49.18 -53.02 -51.01
N TYR A 200 50.16 -53.55 -50.28
CA TYR A 200 51.42 -54.04 -50.83
C TYR A 200 52.00 -55.15 -49.95
N LEU A 201 52.96 -55.90 -50.50
CA LEU A 201 53.56 -57.05 -49.83
C LEU A 201 55.06 -56.82 -49.60
N LEU A 202 55.53 -57.13 -48.40
CA LEU A 202 56.93 -57.04 -48.01
C LEU A 202 57.48 -58.40 -47.61
N ASP A 203 58.79 -58.59 -47.75
CA ASP A 203 59.52 -59.69 -47.13
C ASP A 203 59.99 -59.35 -45.70
N LYS A 204 60.68 -60.30 -45.05
CA LYS A 204 61.23 -60.16 -43.69
C LYS A 204 62.22 -59.01 -43.53
N ASP A 205 62.86 -58.61 -44.62
CA ASP A 205 63.88 -57.56 -44.66
C ASP A 205 63.27 -56.21 -45.11
N SER A 206 61.93 -56.13 -45.14
CA SER A 206 61.13 -54.97 -45.59
C SER A 206 61.38 -54.59 -47.05
N THR A 207 61.73 -55.58 -47.86
CA THR A 207 61.84 -55.45 -49.31
C THR A 207 60.46 -55.59 -49.92
N ILE A 208 60.09 -54.66 -50.80
CA ILE A 208 58.81 -54.69 -51.50
C ILE A 208 58.80 -55.85 -52.49
N LEU A 209 57.85 -56.78 -52.32
CA LEU A 209 57.63 -57.91 -53.22
C LEU A 209 56.54 -57.60 -54.25
N ILE A 210 55.48 -56.90 -53.82
CA ILE A 210 54.33 -56.54 -54.65
C ILE A 210 53.96 -55.11 -54.32
N HIS A 211 53.79 -54.26 -55.33
CA HIS A 211 53.35 -52.87 -55.17
C HIS A 211 52.71 -52.36 -56.46
N LYS A 212 51.75 -51.43 -56.33
CA LYS A 212 51.05 -50.79 -57.48
C LYS A 212 52.04 -50.10 -58.42
N ASP A 213 52.99 -49.35 -57.87
CA ASP A 213 54.15 -48.86 -58.61
C ASP A 213 55.24 -49.94 -58.73
N LYS A 214 55.39 -50.48 -59.95
CA LYS A 214 56.40 -51.49 -60.29
C LYS A 214 57.84 -51.02 -60.06
N LYS A 215 58.12 -49.71 -60.05
CA LYS A 215 59.46 -49.15 -59.79
C LYS A 215 59.91 -49.31 -58.35
N LEU A 216 58.98 -49.65 -57.44
CA LEU A 216 59.25 -49.86 -56.03
C LEU A 216 59.51 -51.32 -55.67
N ILE A 217 59.19 -52.27 -56.57
CA ILE A 217 59.47 -53.69 -56.36
C ILE A 217 60.98 -53.89 -56.19
N PHE A 218 61.36 -54.72 -55.21
CA PHE A 218 62.73 -54.97 -54.74
C PHE A 218 63.45 -53.80 -54.07
N LYS A 219 62.79 -52.66 -53.85
CA LYS A 219 63.32 -51.58 -53.00
C LYS A 219 62.95 -51.83 -51.54
N LYS A 220 63.79 -51.31 -50.63
CA LYS A 220 63.50 -51.34 -49.19
C LYS A 220 62.51 -50.24 -48.82
N GLN A 221 61.48 -50.61 -48.07
CA GLN A 221 60.54 -49.66 -47.51
C GLN A 221 60.96 -49.27 -46.10
N LYS A 222 61.50 -48.05 -45.96
CA LYS A 222 62.21 -47.61 -44.74
C LYS A 222 61.29 -47.47 -43.52
N TYR A 223 60.15 -46.79 -43.64
CA TYR A 223 59.25 -46.55 -42.51
C TYR A 223 58.57 -47.83 -42.00
N THR A 224 58.18 -48.75 -42.92
CA THR A 224 57.65 -50.06 -42.52
C THR A 224 58.67 -50.93 -41.83
N ALA A 225 59.97 -50.77 -42.12
CA ALA A 225 61.03 -51.57 -41.51
C ALA A 225 61.19 -51.29 -40.00
N GLU A 226 61.02 -50.04 -39.57
CA GLU A 226 61.06 -49.66 -38.16
C GLU A 226 59.80 -50.16 -37.42
N ILE A 227 58.65 -50.10 -38.10
CA ILE A 227 57.36 -50.53 -37.58
C ILE A 227 57.30 -52.06 -37.41
N ILE A 228 57.79 -52.83 -38.39
CA ILE A 228 57.84 -54.29 -38.32
C ILE A 228 58.83 -54.77 -37.24
N LYS A 229 59.94 -54.05 -37.03
CA LYS A 229 60.91 -54.36 -35.97
C LYS A 229 60.36 -54.12 -34.56
N SER A 230 59.50 -53.12 -34.39
CA SER A 230 58.96 -52.73 -33.09
C SER A 230 57.78 -53.58 -32.64
N HIS A 231 57.01 -54.20 -33.54
CA HIS A 231 55.77 -54.89 -33.18
C HIS A 231 55.60 -56.26 -33.85
N LYS A 232 55.34 -57.30 -33.04
CA LYS A 232 55.53 -58.71 -33.42
C LYS A 232 54.34 -59.43 -34.08
N LYS A 233 53.10 -58.90 -34.10
CA LYS A 233 51.96 -59.68 -34.64
C LYS A 233 50.80 -58.96 -35.33
N GLU A 234 50.51 -57.69 -35.03
CA GLU A 234 49.49 -56.85 -35.69
C GLU A 234 49.72 -55.39 -35.31
N LEU A 235 49.63 -54.46 -36.26
CA LEU A 235 49.83 -53.05 -35.96
C LEU A 235 49.06 -52.13 -36.90
N PHE A 236 48.30 -51.21 -36.31
CA PHE A 236 47.77 -50.02 -36.95
C PHE A 236 48.48 -48.79 -36.35
N THR A 237 49.10 -47.95 -37.18
CA THR A 237 49.82 -46.77 -36.70
C THR A 237 49.71 -45.60 -37.67
N GLU A 238 49.95 -44.39 -37.15
CA GLU A 238 50.14 -43.21 -37.98
C GLU A 238 51.61 -43.09 -38.36
N THR A 239 51.89 -42.88 -39.64
CA THR A 239 53.24 -42.62 -40.14
C THR A 239 53.18 -41.49 -41.15
N SER A 240 54.28 -40.78 -41.33
CA SER A 240 54.40 -39.75 -42.36
C SER A 240 55.47 -40.15 -43.36
N ASN A 241 55.29 -39.78 -44.63
CA ASN A 241 56.38 -39.81 -45.60
C ASN A 241 57.17 -38.49 -45.54
N ASN A 242 58.31 -38.41 -46.23
CA ASN A 242 59.09 -37.17 -46.37
C ASN A 242 58.28 -35.97 -46.93
N ASP A 243 57.09 -36.22 -47.50
CA ASP A 243 56.17 -35.22 -48.06
C ASP A 243 55.12 -34.71 -47.06
N ASN A 244 55.26 -34.98 -45.75
CA ASN A 244 54.33 -34.59 -44.67
C ASN A 244 52.89 -35.14 -44.76
N ILE A 245 52.60 -36.03 -45.71
CA ILE A 245 51.28 -36.69 -45.79
C ILE A 245 51.18 -37.73 -44.68
N VAL A 246 50.27 -37.50 -43.74
CA VAL A 246 49.95 -38.45 -42.67
C VAL A 246 49.18 -39.63 -43.25
N LYS A 247 49.69 -40.82 -42.98
CA LYS A 247 49.19 -42.10 -43.50
C LYS A 247 48.87 -43.01 -42.34
N LEU A 248 47.79 -43.76 -42.49
CA LEU A 248 47.41 -44.80 -41.55
C LEU A 248 47.86 -46.14 -42.14
N LEU A 249 48.73 -46.84 -41.42
CA LEU A 249 49.34 -48.07 -41.88
C LEU A 249 48.89 -49.24 -41.02
N SER A 250 48.33 -50.26 -41.66
CA SER A 250 48.00 -51.56 -41.07
C SER A 250 48.96 -52.63 -41.59
N VAL A 251 49.60 -53.40 -40.68
CA VAL A 251 50.56 -54.45 -41.05
C VAL A 251 50.18 -55.78 -40.43
N LYS A 252 50.10 -56.83 -41.26
CA LYS A 252 49.82 -58.20 -40.85
C LYS A 252 50.82 -59.19 -41.43
N LYS A 253 51.38 -60.05 -40.58
CA LYS A 253 52.26 -61.15 -40.98
C LYS A 253 51.46 -62.31 -41.59
N VAL A 254 52.01 -62.97 -42.61
CA VAL A 254 51.46 -64.19 -43.20
C VAL A 254 51.87 -65.42 -42.36
N ASP A 255 50.92 -66.28 -41.97
CA ASP A 255 51.11 -67.37 -40.98
C ASP A 255 51.85 -68.63 -41.49
N PHE A 256 52.76 -68.47 -42.45
CA PHE A 256 53.49 -69.59 -43.07
C PHE A 256 54.85 -69.20 -43.64
N ILE A 257 54.98 -67.95 -44.09
CA ILE A 257 56.20 -67.38 -44.65
C ILE A 257 56.45 -66.03 -43.99
N ASN A 258 57.71 -65.59 -43.90
CA ASN A 258 58.03 -64.30 -43.29
C ASN A 258 57.76 -63.14 -44.26
N TRP A 259 56.52 -63.05 -44.74
CA TRP A 259 55.99 -61.94 -45.53
C TRP A 259 54.99 -61.14 -44.70
N TYR A 260 54.85 -59.86 -45.06
CA TYR A 260 53.99 -58.91 -44.38
C TYR A 260 53.10 -58.21 -45.41
N VAL A 261 51.79 -58.33 -45.22
CA VAL A 261 50.81 -57.54 -45.95
C VAL A 261 50.68 -56.20 -45.25
N CYS A 262 50.86 -55.13 -46.02
CA CYS A 262 50.71 -53.76 -45.58
C CYS A 262 49.53 -53.13 -46.30
N VAL A 263 48.64 -52.48 -45.56
CA VAL A 263 47.53 -51.69 -46.09
C VAL A 263 47.77 -50.25 -45.65
N GLU A 264 47.95 -49.37 -46.61
CA GLU A 264 48.21 -47.96 -46.39
C GLU A 264 47.00 -47.12 -46.80
N THR A 265 46.61 -46.22 -45.91
CA THR A 265 45.44 -45.37 -46.06
C THR A 265 45.86 -43.90 -45.98
N ASN A 266 45.47 -43.09 -46.98
CA ASN A 266 45.67 -41.65 -46.95
C ASN A 266 44.69 -41.01 -45.94
N LYS A 267 45.21 -40.40 -44.86
CA LYS A 267 44.37 -39.88 -43.77
C LYS A 267 43.45 -38.75 -44.25
N ASP A 268 43.97 -37.77 -44.98
CA ASP A 268 43.18 -36.61 -45.41
C ASP A 268 41.99 -37.01 -46.27
N LYS A 269 42.22 -37.91 -47.24
CA LYS A 269 41.14 -38.44 -48.09
C LYS A 269 40.17 -39.33 -47.32
N ALA A 270 40.67 -40.21 -46.46
CA ALA A 270 39.82 -41.09 -45.67
C ALA A 270 38.92 -40.32 -44.69
N PHE A 271 39.39 -39.16 -44.21
CA PHE A 271 38.63 -38.30 -43.30
C PHE A 271 37.79 -37.23 -43.99
N GLU A 272 37.90 -37.04 -45.31
CA GLU A 272 37.17 -35.99 -46.05
C GLU A 272 35.65 -36.08 -45.82
N ASN A 273 35.08 -37.27 -45.98
CA ASN A 273 33.65 -37.51 -45.71
C ASN A 273 33.30 -37.29 -44.23
N GLY A 274 34.18 -37.69 -43.30
CA GLY A 274 33.99 -37.47 -41.88
C GLY A 274 33.99 -35.98 -41.53
N TYR A 275 34.92 -35.21 -42.08
CA TYR A 275 34.99 -33.76 -41.90
C TYR A 275 33.77 -33.05 -42.48
N ASN A 276 33.27 -33.48 -43.64
CA ASN A 276 32.04 -32.93 -44.21
C ASN A 276 30.83 -33.20 -43.30
N MET A 277 30.70 -34.41 -42.76
CA MET A 277 29.65 -34.74 -41.80
C MET A 277 29.75 -33.91 -40.51
N MET A 278 30.96 -33.70 -39.98
CA MET A 278 31.20 -32.83 -38.82
C MET A 278 30.79 -31.39 -39.10
N ARG A 279 31.16 -30.81 -40.26
CA ARG A 279 30.76 -29.44 -40.63
C ARG A 279 29.25 -29.30 -40.73
N VAL A 280 28.57 -30.27 -41.35
CA VAL A 280 27.09 -30.27 -41.42
C VAL A 280 26.48 -30.33 -40.02
N HIS A 281 27.02 -31.18 -39.14
CA HIS A 281 26.60 -31.26 -37.74
C HIS A 281 26.77 -29.91 -37.01
N SER A 282 27.96 -29.29 -37.08
CA SER A 282 28.22 -28.00 -36.44
C SER A 282 27.31 -26.88 -36.98
N ASN A 283 27.00 -26.89 -38.28
CA ASN A 283 26.05 -25.93 -38.86
C ASN A 283 24.62 -26.14 -38.33
N ILE A 284 24.16 -27.39 -38.22
CA ILE A 284 22.85 -27.72 -37.65
C ILE A 284 22.81 -27.33 -36.16
N ALA A 285 23.88 -27.59 -35.40
CA ALA A 285 23.99 -27.21 -33.99
C ALA A 285 23.87 -25.69 -33.81
N LEU A 286 24.53 -24.90 -34.66
CA LEU A 286 24.47 -23.44 -34.63
C LEU A 286 23.08 -22.88 -34.96
N LEU A 287 22.40 -23.47 -35.96
CA LEU A 287 21.01 -23.11 -36.28
C LEU A 287 20.05 -23.47 -35.14
N SER A 288 20.22 -24.63 -34.52
CA SER A 288 19.43 -25.07 -33.36
C SER A 288 19.62 -24.13 -32.16
N LEU A 289 20.85 -23.68 -31.92
CA LEU A 289 21.15 -22.69 -30.88
C LEU A 289 20.42 -21.36 -31.15
N ALA A 290 20.49 -20.84 -32.38
CA ALA A 290 19.79 -19.61 -32.75
C ALA A 290 18.27 -19.74 -32.59
N PHE A 291 17.69 -20.87 -33.03
CA PHE A 291 16.26 -21.15 -32.86
C PHE A 291 15.86 -21.23 -31.39
N THR A 292 16.67 -21.89 -30.55
CA THR A 292 16.45 -21.98 -29.10
C THR A 292 16.48 -20.59 -28.45
N MET A 293 17.41 -19.72 -28.85
CA MET A 293 17.46 -18.34 -28.36
C MET A 293 16.18 -17.56 -28.70
N VAL A 294 15.66 -17.73 -29.92
CA VAL A 294 14.39 -17.10 -30.33
C VAL A 294 13.23 -17.61 -29.48
N ILE A 295 13.11 -18.92 -29.28
CA ILE A 295 12.07 -19.50 -28.43
C ILE A 295 12.18 -18.98 -26.99
N VAL A 296 13.37 -19.03 -26.39
CA VAL A 296 13.60 -18.55 -25.02
C VAL A 296 13.26 -17.07 -24.91
N TYR A 297 13.57 -16.26 -25.93
CA TYR A 297 13.18 -14.86 -25.99
C TYR A 297 11.65 -14.68 -25.93
N PHE A 298 10.90 -15.41 -26.75
CA PHE A 298 9.44 -15.36 -26.75
C PHE A 298 8.83 -15.87 -25.43
N ILE A 299 9.33 -16.99 -24.89
CA ILE A 299 8.83 -17.57 -23.64
C ILE A 299 9.03 -16.60 -22.46
N ILE A 300 10.23 -16.04 -22.29
CA ILE A 300 10.49 -15.10 -21.18
C ILE A 300 9.61 -13.86 -21.30
N ASN A 301 9.47 -13.30 -22.51
CA ASN A 301 8.58 -12.14 -22.70
C ASN A 301 7.12 -12.48 -22.44
N TYR A 302 6.68 -13.69 -22.80
CA TYR A 302 5.34 -14.18 -22.51
C TYR A 302 5.10 -14.34 -21.01
N LEU A 303 6.04 -14.98 -20.28
CA LEU A 303 5.94 -15.20 -18.83
C LEU A 303 6.00 -13.88 -18.03
N LEU A 304 6.87 -12.95 -18.43
CA LEU A 304 7.02 -11.67 -17.73
C LEU A 304 5.92 -10.64 -18.04
N LYS A 305 5.02 -10.94 -18.99
CA LYS A 305 3.85 -10.09 -19.28
C LYS A 305 2.91 -9.97 -18.08
N SER A 306 2.81 -11.01 -17.25
CA SER A 306 2.01 -11.00 -16.02
C SER A 306 2.57 -10.04 -14.97
N VAL A 307 3.90 -9.87 -14.90
CA VAL A 307 4.54 -8.93 -13.97
C VAL A 307 4.16 -7.49 -14.31
N GLN A 308 4.19 -7.14 -15.59
CA GLN A 308 3.80 -5.79 -16.03
C GLN A 308 2.34 -5.48 -15.69
N ARG A 309 1.43 -6.45 -15.85
CA ARG A 309 0.03 -6.26 -15.44
C ARG A 309 -0.15 -6.03 -13.94
N ILE A 310 0.69 -6.67 -13.12
CA ILE A 310 0.67 -6.46 -11.66
C ILE A 310 1.22 -5.07 -11.33
N GLU A 311 2.29 -4.65 -12.00
CA GLU A 311 2.86 -3.29 -11.88
C GLU A 311 1.82 -2.23 -12.25
N ASP A 312 1.25 -2.31 -13.45
CA ASP A 312 0.22 -1.38 -13.94
C ASP A 312 -0.99 -1.31 -12.99
N GLY A 313 -1.45 -2.46 -12.49
CA GLY A 313 -2.59 -2.49 -11.59
C GLY A 313 -2.28 -2.03 -10.16
N LEU A 314 -1.02 -2.13 -9.71
CA LEU A 314 -0.58 -1.51 -8.46
C LEU A 314 -0.47 0.00 -8.62
N GLU A 315 0.03 0.50 -9.75
CA GLU A 315 0.06 1.92 -10.08
C GLU A 315 -1.37 2.50 -10.06
N GLU A 316 -2.32 1.87 -10.78
CA GLU A 316 -3.73 2.28 -10.78
C GLU A 316 -4.37 2.21 -9.37
N PHE A 317 -3.94 1.25 -8.54
CA PHE A 317 -4.38 1.19 -7.14
C PHE A 317 -3.84 2.35 -6.29
N PHE A 318 -2.59 2.76 -6.49
CA PHE A 318 -2.02 3.91 -5.80
C PHE A 318 -2.65 5.22 -6.27
N ASP A 319 -2.88 5.38 -7.58
CA ASP A 319 -3.61 6.52 -8.15
C ASP A 319 -5.01 6.64 -7.51
N TYR A 320 -5.68 5.50 -7.28
CA TYR A 320 -6.98 5.47 -6.59
C TYR A 320 -6.87 5.92 -5.11
N ILE A 321 -5.81 5.50 -4.41
CA ILE A 321 -5.56 5.94 -3.02
C ILE A 321 -5.31 7.44 -2.96
N TYR A 322 -4.50 7.97 -3.89
CA TYR A 322 -4.18 9.40 -3.95
C TYR A 322 -5.32 10.26 -4.47
N GLY A 323 -6.31 9.65 -5.13
CA GLY A 323 -7.48 10.32 -5.66
C GLY A 323 -7.29 10.87 -7.08
N ASP A 324 -6.25 10.42 -7.79
CA ASP A 324 -6.02 10.73 -9.21
C ASP A 324 -7.02 10.00 -10.11
N VAL A 325 -7.58 8.88 -9.64
CA VAL A 325 -8.67 8.15 -10.29
C VAL A 325 -9.80 7.79 -9.32
N ASP A 326 -11.04 7.78 -9.81
CA ASP A 326 -12.23 7.46 -9.00
C ASP A 326 -12.50 5.95 -8.85
N THR A 327 -11.93 5.13 -9.73
CA THR A 327 -12.14 3.69 -9.76
C THR A 327 -10.84 2.98 -10.06
N VAL A 328 -10.60 1.87 -9.35
CA VAL A 328 -9.49 0.95 -9.63
C VAL A 328 -10.03 -0.30 -10.31
N LYS A 329 -9.43 -0.70 -11.43
CA LYS A 329 -9.78 -1.95 -12.11
C LYS A 329 -9.10 -3.14 -11.44
N PRO A 330 -9.75 -4.32 -11.43
CA PRO A 330 -9.10 -5.53 -10.94
C PRO A 330 -7.97 -5.95 -11.88
N ILE A 331 -6.87 -6.43 -11.31
CA ILE A 331 -5.77 -7.06 -12.04
C ILE A 331 -6.28 -8.38 -12.60
N ILE A 332 -6.42 -8.48 -13.92
CA ILE A 332 -6.86 -9.70 -14.61
C ILE A 332 -5.67 -10.34 -15.32
N ILE A 333 -5.26 -11.51 -14.84
CA ILE A 333 -4.31 -12.39 -15.52
C ILE A 333 -5.13 -13.36 -16.35
N THR A 334 -5.01 -13.26 -17.68
CA THR A 334 -5.89 -13.94 -18.66
C THR A 334 -5.64 -15.44 -18.79
N HIS A 335 -4.63 -15.98 -18.11
CA HIS A 335 -4.29 -17.40 -18.22
C HIS A 335 -4.83 -18.17 -17.01
N SER A 336 -5.58 -19.25 -17.28
CA SER A 336 -6.23 -20.12 -16.30
C SER A 336 -5.28 -20.94 -15.41
N ILE A 337 -3.99 -20.64 -15.43
CA ILE A 337 -2.98 -21.38 -14.65
C ILE A 337 -2.99 -20.74 -13.26
N LYS A 338 -3.29 -21.53 -12.22
CA LYS A 338 -3.12 -21.14 -10.81
C LYS A 338 -1.63 -21.03 -10.48
N ASP A 339 -0.94 -20.07 -11.08
CA ASP A 339 0.44 -19.73 -10.78
C ASP A 339 0.52 -18.69 -9.66
N GLU A 340 1.74 -18.42 -9.21
CA GLU A 340 2.04 -17.46 -8.15
C GLU A 340 1.59 -16.05 -8.52
N PHE A 341 1.64 -15.69 -9.81
CA PHE A 341 1.16 -14.39 -10.28
C PHE A 341 -0.36 -14.26 -10.18
N THR A 342 -1.11 -15.31 -10.53
CA THR A 342 -2.56 -15.35 -10.39
C THR A 342 -2.97 -15.29 -8.92
N TYR A 343 -2.24 -15.98 -8.05
CA TYR A 343 -2.44 -15.85 -6.59
C TYR A 343 -2.14 -14.44 -6.09
N MET A 344 -1.04 -13.83 -6.54
CA MET A 344 -0.66 -12.46 -6.17
C MET A 344 -1.70 -11.44 -6.65
N ALA A 345 -2.12 -11.51 -7.91
CA ALA A 345 -3.18 -10.67 -8.45
C ALA A 345 -4.48 -10.82 -7.66
N LYS A 346 -4.87 -12.05 -7.29
CA LYS A 346 -6.03 -12.29 -6.43
C LYS A 346 -5.87 -11.62 -5.06
N LYS A 347 -4.72 -11.77 -4.41
CA LYS A 347 -4.45 -11.18 -3.09
C LYS A 347 -4.40 -9.66 -3.14
N ILE A 348 -3.82 -9.09 -4.19
CA ILE A 348 -3.84 -7.64 -4.43
C ILE A 348 -5.29 -7.19 -4.64
N ASN A 349 -6.06 -7.83 -5.52
CA ASN A 349 -7.47 -7.48 -5.74
C ASN A 349 -8.31 -7.57 -4.46
N GLU A 350 -8.15 -8.62 -3.65
CA GLU A 350 -8.81 -8.76 -2.34
C GLU A 350 -8.44 -7.59 -1.40
N SER A 351 -7.16 -7.19 -1.39
CA SER A 351 -6.66 -6.09 -0.56
C SER A 351 -7.13 -4.73 -1.08
N THR A 352 -7.13 -4.53 -2.40
CA THR A 352 -7.66 -3.36 -3.09
C THR A 352 -9.14 -3.17 -2.82
N GLN A 353 -9.94 -4.25 -2.82
CA GLN A 353 -11.35 -4.17 -2.44
C GLN A 353 -11.54 -3.75 -0.98
N LYS A 354 -10.76 -4.31 -0.05
CA LYS A 354 -10.81 -3.90 1.37
C LYS A 354 -10.43 -2.43 1.54
N ALA A 355 -9.36 -1.99 0.88
CA ALA A 355 -8.92 -0.60 0.92
C ALA A 355 -9.97 0.34 0.33
N LYS A 356 -10.61 -0.03 -0.79
CA LYS A 356 -11.73 0.69 -1.39
C LYS A 356 -12.88 0.88 -0.41
N LEU A 357 -13.31 -0.18 0.27
CA LEU A 357 -14.38 -0.11 1.27
C LEU A 357 -14.04 0.89 2.40
N VAL A 358 -12.80 0.84 2.90
CA VAL A 358 -12.33 1.76 3.95
C VAL A 358 -12.28 3.21 3.44
N ILE A 359 -11.76 3.45 2.23
CA ILE A 359 -11.68 4.80 1.64
C ILE A 359 -13.08 5.38 1.39
N GLU A 360 -14.02 4.57 0.88
CA GLU A 360 -15.41 4.99 0.69
C GLU A 360 -16.10 5.30 2.02
N GLU A 361 -15.90 4.48 3.05
CA GLU A 361 -16.39 4.75 4.40
C GLU A 361 -15.80 6.05 4.99
N ASN A 362 -14.49 6.27 4.82
CA ASN A 362 -13.82 7.51 5.22
C ASN A 362 -14.43 8.73 4.52
N LYS A 363 -14.58 8.68 3.18
CA LYS A 363 -15.20 9.76 2.40
C LYS A 363 -16.61 10.06 2.90
N LYS A 364 -17.41 9.02 3.17
CA LYS A 364 -18.76 9.16 3.75
C LYS A 364 -18.72 9.83 5.12
N PHE A 365 -17.89 9.35 6.04
CA PHE A 365 -17.71 9.93 7.38
C PHE A 365 -17.35 11.42 7.33
N PHE A 366 -16.35 11.80 6.53
CA PHE A 366 -15.92 13.19 6.42
C PHE A 366 -17.01 14.08 5.82
N ASN A 367 -17.73 13.60 4.80
CA ASN A 367 -18.82 14.37 4.18
C ASN A 367 -20.00 14.58 5.12
N GLU A 368 -20.39 13.56 5.87
CA GLU A 368 -21.47 13.65 6.86
C GLU A 368 -21.08 14.56 8.03
N THR A 369 -19.87 14.36 8.58
CA THR A 369 -19.32 15.23 9.64
C THR A 369 -19.25 16.69 9.19
N LYS A 370 -18.73 16.96 7.99
CA LYS A 370 -18.68 18.31 7.39
C LYS A 370 -20.08 18.91 7.25
N THR A 371 -21.07 18.11 6.88
CA THR A 371 -22.46 18.55 6.74
C THR A 371 -23.07 18.89 8.10
N THR A 372 -22.87 18.05 9.11
CA THR A 372 -23.34 18.29 10.48
C THR A 372 -22.71 19.54 11.07
N LEU A 373 -21.38 19.69 10.97
CA LEU A 373 -20.67 20.88 11.43
C LEU A 373 -21.14 22.15 10.70
N ARG A 374 -21.40 22.09 9.39
CA ARG A 374 -21.98 23.22 8.64
C ARG A 374 -23.35 23.63 9.17
N LYS A 375 -24.23 22.69 9.49
CA LYS A 375 -25.54 23.01 10.06
C LYS A 375 -25.41 23.59 11.48
N LEU A 376 -24.51 23.04 12.31
CA LEU A 376 -24.19 23.60 13.63
C LEU A 376 -23.67 25.04 13.53
N SER A 377 -22.77 25.32 12.58
CA SER A 377 -22.24 26.68 12.34
C SER A 377 -23.30 27.70 11.92
N LYS A 378 -24.45 27.21 11.40
CA LYS A 378 -25.61 28.04 11.02
C LYS A 378 -26.63 28.18 12.17
N GLY A 379 -26.31 27.72 13.38
CA GLY A 379 -27.20 27.81 14.54
C GLY A 379 -28.29 26.72 14.60
N SER A 380 -28.21 25.69 13.76
CA SER A 380 -29.13 24.55 13.83
C SER A 380 -28.57 23.51 14.80
N PHE A 381 -29.11 23.43 16.02
CA PHE A 381 -28.60 22.52 17.08
C PHE A 381 -29.45 21.27 17.29
N ASP A 382 -30.46 21.03 16.46
CA ASP A 382 -31.32 19.84 16.53
C ASP A 382 -30.87 18.72 15.58
N ILE A 383 -29.56 18.54 15.46
CA ILE A 383 -28.98 17.57 14.54
C ILE A 383 -28.50 16.38 15.35
N GLN A 384 -28.92 15.19 14.92
CA GLN A 384 -28.33 13.95 15.39
C GLN A 384 -27.92 13.15 14.16
N ASN A 385 -26.62 12.86 14.06
CA ASN A 385 -26.14 11.89 13.11
C ASN A 385 -26.22 10.50 13.75
N THR A 386 -26.98 9.59 13.15
CA THR A 386 -27.14 8.20 13.59
C THR A 386 -26.33 7.22 12.75
N SER A 387 -25.51 7.72 11.82
CA SER A 387 -24.60 6.88 11.04
C SER A 387 -23.63 6.14 11.95
N THR A 388 -23.51 4.84 11.71
CA THR A 388 -22.52 3.97 12.32
C THR A 388 -21.48 3.58 11.28
N TYR A 389 -20.22 3.54 11.71
CA TYR A 389 -19.07 3.15 10.91
C TYR A 389 -18.37 1.96 11.57
N HIS A 390 -17.59 1.20 10.79
CA HIS A 390 -16.81 0.09 11.34
C HIS A 390 -15.69 0.57 12.26
N ASN A 391 -15.14 1.75 11.99
CA ASN A 391 -14.14 2.37 12.86
C ASN A 391 -14.81 2.98 14.10
N GLU A 392 -14.46 2.46 15.29
CA GLU A 392 -14.98 2.94 16.58
C GLU A 392 -14.67 4.42 16.84
N GLU A 393 -13.50 4.91 16.43
CA GLU A 393 -13.11 6.32 16.60
C GLU A 393 -14.04 7.27 15.82
N TYR A 394 -14.53 6.85 14.64
CA TYR A 394 -15.51 7.64 13.89
C TYR A 394 -16.85 7.73 14.60
N ASN A 395 -17.27 6.63 15.23
CA ASN A 395 -18.48 6.61 16.05
C ASN A 395 -18.33 7.50 17.28
N ASP A 396 -17.16 7.52 17.90
CA ASP A 396 -16.85 8.42 19.01
C ASP A 396 -16.91 9.90 18.59
N VAL A 397 -16.33 10.25 17.44
CA VAL A 397 -16.43 11.62 16.91
C VAL A 397 -17.89 12.01 16.66
N GLN A 398 -18.71 11.13 16.07
CA GLN A 398 -20.16 11.41 15.91
C GLN A 398 -20.84 11.59 17.26
N LYS A 399 -20.52 10.75 18.26
CA LYS A 399 -21.07 10.86 19.61
C LYS A 399 -20.70 12.19 20.27
N TYR A 400 -19.46 12.65 20.13
CA TYR A 400 -19.02 13.95 20.64
C TYR A 400 -19.74 15.11 19.94
N ILE A 401 -19.89 15.07 18.61
CA ILE A 401 -20.63 16.09 17.85
C ILE A 401 -22.11 16.12 18.27
N ASN A 402 -22.74 14.96 18.43
CA ASN A 402 -24.13 14.86 18.89
C ASN A 402 -24.30 15.39 20.31
N ASN A 403 -23.35 15.10 21.22
CA ASN A 403 -23.35 15.64 22.58
C ASN A 403 -23.16 17.16 22.60
N LEU A 404 -22.29 17.69 21.74
CA LEU A 404 -22.10 19.13 21.56
C LEU A 404 -23.40 19.78 21.05
N SER A 405 -24.04 19.21 20.02
CA SER A 405 -25.32 19.70 19.50
C SER A 405 -26.40 19.75 20.59
N LYS A 406 -26.53 18.67 21.37
CA LYS A 406 -27.48 18.60 22.49
C LYS A 406 -27.19 19.65 23.56
N SER A 407 -25.92 19.87 23.90
CA SER A 407 -25.51 20.85 24.92
C SER A 407 -25.81 22.28 24.45
N LEU A 408 -25.47 22.61 23.19
CA LEU A 408 -25.79 23.90 22.59
C LEU A 408 -27.31 24.15 22.52
N LYS A 409 -28.10 23.13 22.15
CA LYS A 409 -29.56 23.22 22.14
C LYS A 409 -30.13 23.51 23.53
N ARG A 410 -29.71 22.76 24.56
CA ARG A 410 -30.16 22.98 25.94
C ARG A 410 -29.83 24.39 26.44
N ASN A 411 -28.63 24.89 26.13
CA ASN A 411 -28.24 26.24 26.53
C ASN A 411 -29.07 27.31 25.79
N LEU A 412 -29.32 27.14 24.49
CA LEU A 412 -30.20 28.03 23.72
C LEU A 412 -31.64 28.02 24.28
N ASP A 413 -32.16 26.85 24.66
CA ASP A 413 -33.50 26.73 25.24
C ASP A 413 -33.58 27.44 26.60
N ASP A 414 -32.52 27.40 27.42
CA ASP A 414 -32.44 28.14 28.67
C ASP A 414 -32.35 29.65 28.48
N ILE A 415 -31.61 30.12 27.47
CA ILE A 415 -31.59 31.53 27.09
C ILE A 415 -33.00 31.98 26.67
N LYS A 416 -33.68 31.20 25.84
CA LYS A 416 -35.07 31.48 25.43
C LYS A 416 -36.02 31.50 26.62
N LEU A 417 -35.88 30.54 27.55
CA LEU A 417 -36.68 30.49 28.77
C LEU A 417 -36.44 31.74 29.62
N ALA A 418 -35.20 32.13 29.86
CA ALA A 418 -34.87 33.34 30.61
C ALA A 418 -35.47 34.60 29.98
N ILE A 419 -35.36 34.74 28.65
CA ILE A 419 -36.00 35.84 27.91
C ILE A 419 -37.52 35.81 28.15
N SER A 420 -38.16 34.64 28.05
CA SER A 420 -39.59 34.52 28.29
C SER A 420 -39.97 34.88 29.74
N LEU A 421 -39.16 34.51 30.72
CA LEU A 421 -39.40 34.86 32.13
C LEU A 421 -39.36 36.38 32.33
N VAL A 422 -38.35 37.06 31.77
CA VAL A 422 -38.26 38.53 31.82
C VAL A 422 -39.45 39.17 31.11
N VAL A 423 -39.78 38.73 29.89
CA VAL A 423 -40.89 39.30 29.10
C VAL A 423 -42.24 39.13 29.80
N ASN A 424 -42.45 37.99 30.46
CA ASN A 424 -43.70 37.72 31.18
C ASN A 424 -43.74 38.29 32.60
N GLY A 425 -42.63 38.86 33.09
CA GLY A 425 -42.52 39.35 34.47
C GLY A 425 -42.37 38.27 35.55
N ASP A 426 -42.12 37.01 35.16
CA ASP A 426 -41.93 35.87 36.07
C ASP A 426 -40.50 35.84 36.67
N LEU A 427 -40.11 36.91 37.35
CA LEU A 427 -38.71 37.16 37.75
C LEU A 427 -38.21 36.27 38.90
N ASP A 428 -39.12 35.68 39.69
CA ASP A 428 -38.79 34.78 40.80
C ASP A 428 -38.37 33.37 40.34
N LYS A 429 -38.69 33.00 39.10
CA LYS A 429 -38.34 31.69 38.55
C LYS A 429 -36.85 31.66 38.21
N LYS A 430 -36.23 30.50 38.45
CA LYS A 430 -34.80 30.28 38.17
C LYS A 430 -34.61 29.18 37.13
N LEU A 431 -33.60 29.37 36.28
CA LEU A 431 -33.07 28.32 35.41
C LEU A 431 -32.42 27.23 36.26
N GLN A 432 -32.59 25.97 35.83
CA GLN A 432 -31.90 24.84 36.43
C GLN A 432 -30.43 24.83 35.98
N VAL A 433 -29.52 25.15 36.90
CA VAL A 433 -28.09 25.31 36.62
C VAL A 433 -27.37 23.96 36.53
N ASP A 434 -27.77 22.98 37.34
CA ASP A 434 -27.04 21.71 37.51
C ASP A 434 -27.11 20.77 36.31
N LYS A 435 -27.94 21.08 35.31
CA LYS A 435 -27.99 20.33 34.04
C LYS A 435 -26.92 20.73 33.03
N HIS A 436 -26.08 21.71 33.37
CA HIS A 436 -24.98 22.23 32.54
C HIS A 436 -23.63 22.13 33.24
N GLU A 437 -22.59 22.00 32.43
CA GLU A 437 -21.20 21.94 32.87
C GLU A 437 -20.36 22.99 32.14
N GLY A 438 -19.21 23.36 32.71
CA GLY A 438 -18.30 24.36 32.14
C GLY A 438 -18.97 25.73 31.91
N ASN A 439 -18.55 26.45 30.87
CA ASN A 439 -19.01 27.82 30.59
C ASN A 439 -20.54 27.94 30.40
N PHE A 440 -21.25 26.88 30.02
CA PHE A 440 -22.71 26.91 29.92
C PHE A 440 -23.38 27.04 31.28
N LYS A 441 -22.75 26.50 32.34
CA LYS A 441 -23.19 26.70 33.73
C LYS A 441 -23.09 28.18 34.13
N ASP A 442 -21.99 28.83 33.75
CA ASP A 442 -21.77 30.26 34.04
C ASP A 442 -22.81 31.13 33.33
N ILE A 443 -23.21 30.78 32.10
CA ILE A 443 -24.32 31.46 31.40
C ILE A 443 -25.63 31.33 32.19
N SER A 444 -26.01 30.12 32.63
CA SER A 444 -27.25 29.93 33.39
C SER A 444 -27.22 30.65 34.75
N LEU A 445 -26.05 30.70 35.42
CA LEU A 445 -25.85 31.50 36.63
C LEU A 445 -26.00 33.00 36.36
N GLY A 446 -25.38 33.50 35.29
CA GLY A 446 -25.49 34.90 34.89
C GLY A 446 -26.94 35.29 34.55
N LEU A 447 -27.67 34.44 33.83
CA LEU A 447 -29.10 34.66 33.54
C LEU A 447 -29.95 34.68 34.81
N ASN A 448 -29.69 33.78 35.76
CA ASN A 448 -30.34 33.80 37.07
C ASN A 448 -29.99 35.06 37.87
N GLN A 449 -28.76 35.56 37.76
CA GLN A 449 -28.36 36.81 38.40
C GLN A 449 -29.09 38.01 37.78
N VAL A 450 -29.28 38.03 36.45
CA VAL A 450 -30.11 39.04 35.79
C VAL A 450 -31.54 39.00 36.33
N LEU A 451 -32.18 37.82 36.34
CA LEU A 451 -33.55 37.65 36.87
C LEU A 451 -33.64 38.14 38.33
N SER A 452 -32.72 37.71 39.18
CA SER A 452 -32.66 38.11 40.59
C SER A 452 -32.45 39.61 40.77
N THR A 453 -31.64 40.25 39.94
CA THR A 453 -31.40 41.71 40.02
C THR A 453 -32.66 42.48 39.63
N PHE A 454 -33.38 42.02 38.60
CA PHE A 454 -34.65 42.61 38.21
C PHE A 454 -35.72 42.42 39.29
N SER A 455 -35.88 41.21 39.83
CA SER A 455 -36.85 40.93 40.90
C SER A 455 -36.58 41.82 42.12
N GLN A 456 -35.34 41.85 42.60
CA GLN A 456 -34.96 42.66 43.77
C GLN A 456 -35.32 44.15 43.63
N VAL A 457 -35.04 44.77 42.48
CA VAL A 457 -35.39 46.19 42.27
C VAL A 457 -36.91 46.40 42.22
N ILE A 458 -37.64 45.49 41.58
CA ILE A 458 -39.11 45.57 41.49
C ILE A 458 -39.75 45.33 42.86
N ASP A 459 -39.26 44.37 43.63
CA ASP A 459 -39.76 44.05 44.98
C ASP A 459 -39.51 45.20 45.95
N GLU A 460 -38.32 45.81 45.90
CA GLU A 460 -37.97 46.97 46.72
C GLU A 460 -38.84 48.19 46.38
N ALA A 461 -39.07 48.43 45.08
CA ALA A 461 -39.99 49.47 44.62
C ALA A 461 -41.41 49.21 45.13
N ASN A 462 -41.94 47.99 44.96
CA ASN A 462 -43.27 47.62 45.42
C ASN A 462 -43.42 47.73 46.94
N SER A 463 -42.42 47.28 47.70
CA SER A 463 -42.38 47.38 49.16
C SER A 463 -42.46 48.84 49.62
N THR A 464 -41.67 49.72 48.99
CA THR A 464 -41.66 51.15 49.29
C THR A 464 -42.99 51.80 48.93
N PHE A 465 -43.56 51.53 47.75
CA PHE A 465 -44.90 52.00 47.39
C PHE A 465 -45.96 51.52 48.38
N HIS A 466 -45.85 50.28 48.86
CA HIS A 466 -46.79 49.72 49.83
C HIS A 466 -46.73 50.43 51.19
N GLU A 467 -45.54 50.83 51.65
CA GLU A 467 -45.39 51.63 52.87
C GLU A 467 -45.92 53.06 52.71
N ILE A 468 -45.68 53.69 51.55
CA ILE A 468 -46.26 55.00 51.20
C ILE A 468 -47.80 54.92 51.21
N GLN A 469 -48.39 53.84 50.67
CA GLN A 469 -49.85 53.61 50.69
C GLN A 469 -50.42 53.50 52.11
N LYS A 470 -49.63 53.02 53.08
CA LYS A 470 -50.02 52.99 54.50
C LYS A 470 -49.84 54.33 55.22
N GLY A 471 -49.34 55.36 54.53
CA GLY A 471 -49.05 56.66 55.10
C GLY A 471 -47.66 56.75 55.77
N ASN A 472 -46.81 55.74 55.63
CA ASN A 472 -45.41 55.84 56.06
C ASN A 472 -44.58 56.49 54.95
N LEU A 473 -44.45 57.81 54.99
CA LEU A 473 -43.80 58.61 53.94
C LEU A 473 -42.28 58.76 54.14
N SER A 474 -41.76 58.30 55.27
CA SER A 474 -40.34 58.39 55.62
C SER A 474 -39.46 57.28 55.01
N VAL A 475 -40.06 56.38 54.23
CA VAL A 475 -39.36 55.25 53.60
C VAL A 475 -38.54 55.69 52.39
N SER A 476 -37.43 54.99 52.17
CA SER A 476 -36.58 55.17 50.99
C SER A 476 -35.95 53.85 50.61
N ILE A 477 -35.78 53.62 49.32
CA ILE A 477 -35.05 52.49 48.76
C ILE A 477 -33.55 52.70 48.96
N ASP A 478 -32.85 51.65 49.42
CA ASP A 478 -31.40 51.66 49.63
C ASP A 478 -30.61 51.94 48.32
N SER A 479 -29.50 52.66 48.50
CA SER A 479 -28.45 52.96 47.53
C SER A 479 -27.82 51.75 46.82
N GLN A 480 -28.04 50.51 47.26
CA GLN A 480 -27.43 49.33 46.64
C GLN A 480 -27.82 49.13 45.16
N TYR A 481 -28.92 49.74 44.69
CA TYR A 481 -29.39 49.70 43.30
C TYR A 481 -28.97 50.93 42.46
N SER A 482 -27.87 51.59 42.84
CA SER A 482 -27.41 52.89 42.32
C SER A 482 -26.73 52.90 40.94
N LYS A 483 -26.95 51.89 40.09
CA LYS A 483 -26.33 51.84 38.76
C LYS A 483 -27.36 51.93 37.62
N GLY A 484 -27.04 52.75 36.62
CA GLY A 484 -27.78 52.84 35.36
C GLY A 484 -29.24 53.27 35.53
N LYS A 485 -30.16 52.63 34.78
CA LYS A 485 -31.59 52.96 34.82
C LYS A 485 -32.28 52.62 36.15
N TYR A 486 -31.75 51.66 36.92
CA TYR A 486 -32.29 51.34 38.25
C TYR A 486 -32.14 52.51 39.21
N LYS A 487 -31.00 53.21 39.17
CA LYS A 487 -30.79 54.42 39.96
C LYS A 487 -31.86 55.47 39.68
N ILE A 488 -32.20 55.70 38.42
CA ILE A 488 -33.21 56.69 38.04
C ILE A 488 -34.57 56.33 38.65
N LEU A 489 -34.96 55.05 38.60
CA LEU A 489 -36.21 54.59 39.22
C LEU A 489 -36.19 54.80 40.74
N VAL A 490 -35.11 54.40 41.39
CA VAL A 490 -34.92 54.56 42.84
C VAL A 490 -34.93 56.02 43.26
N ASP A 491 -34.18 56.88 42.56
CA ASP A 491 -34.13 58.32 42.84
C ASP A 491 -35.52 58.95 42.67
N ASN A 492 -36.27 58.56 41.64
CA ASN A 492 -37.64 59.07 41.44
C ASN A 492 -38.60 58.66 42.57
N ILE A 493 -38.54 57.41 43.04
CA ILE A 493 -39.38 56.94 44.16
C ILE A 493 -38.99 57.64 45.46
N ASN A 494 -37.68 57.75 45.73
CA ASN A 494 -37.17 58.40 46.94
C ASN A 494 -37.51 59.89 46.97
N ASN A 495 -37.37 60.60 45.84
CA ASN A 495 -37.78 62.00 45.72
C ASN A 495 -39.29 62.15 45.97
N MET A 496 -40.12 61.28 45.36
CA MET A 496 -41.57 61.30 45.58
C MET A 496 -41.93 61.09 47.06
N SER A 497 -41.28 60.13 47.74
CA SER A 497 -41.51 59.89 49.16
C SER A 497 -41.08 61.08 50.03
N SER A 498 -39.94 61.69 49.70
CA SER A 498 -39.44 62.89 50.37
C SER A 498 -40.40 64.06 50.23
N ASP A 499 -40.85 64.38 49.01
CA ASP A 499 -41.77 65.47 48.72
C ASP A 499 -43.10 65.29 49.46
N LEU A 500 -43.62 64.06 49.48
CA LEU A 500 -44.82 63.70 50.23
C LEU A 500 -44.62 63.89 51.74
N ASN A 501 -43.52 63.37 52.28
CA ASN A 501 -43.23 63.46 53.71
C ASN A 501 -43.08 64.92 54.17
N GLU A 502 -42.38 65.74 53.40
CA GLU A 502 -42.19 67.17 53.69
C GLU A 502 -43.54 67.90 53.71
N LEU A 503 -44.38 67.72 52.68
CA LEU A 503 -45.70 68.34 52.61
C LEU A 503 -46.59 67.94 53.78
N PHE A 504 -46.68 66.63 54.07
CA PHE A 504 -47.54 66.13 55.15
C PHE A 504 -47.02 66.52 56.53
N SER A 505 -45.70 66.59 56.72
CA SER A 505 -45.11 67.03 57.98
C SER A 505 -45.37 68.52 58.23
N GLU A 506 -45.16 69.40 57.24
CA GLU A 506 -45.47 70.82 57.36
C GLU A 506 -46.97 71.05 57.56
N ALA A 507 -47.83 70.35 56.80
CA ALA A 507 -49.27 70.43 56.96
C ALA A 507 -49.71 70.02 58.37
N SER A 508 -49.16 68.92 58.88
CA SER A 508 -49.49 68.42 60.22
C SER A 508 -49.02 69.38 61.32
N LEU A 509 -47.84 70.00 61.14
CA LEU A 509 -47.33 71.01 62.06
C LEU A 509 -48.25 72.23 62.10
N VAL A 510 -48.62 72.76 60.93
CA VAL A 510 -49.50 73.94 60.82
C VAL A 510 -50.88 73.65 61.41
N LEU A 511 -51.50 72.53 61.06
CA LEU A 511 -52.81 72.14 61.60
C LEU A 511 -52.74 71.85 63.11
N GLY A 512 -51.63 71.27 63.59
CA GLY A 512 -51.39 71.05 65.01
C GLY A 512 -51.25 72.35 65.80
N ASN A 513 -50.48 73.31 65.28
CA ASN A 513 -50.34 74.65 65.87
C ASN A 513 -51.70 75.37 65.87
N MET A 514 -52.45 75.31 64.77
CA MET A 514 -53.80 75.86 64.67
C MET A 514 -54.74 75.26 65.73
N SER A 515 -54.68 73.94 65.96
CA SER A 515 -55.46 73.27 67.01
C SER A 515 -55.07 73.68 68.43
N ASN A 516 -53.84 74.14 68.65
CA ASN A 516 -53.35 74.66 69.94
C ASN A 516 -53.59 76.16 70.08
N GLY A 517 -54.25 76.81 69.11
CA GLY A 517 -54.54 78.24 69.10
C GLY A 517 -53.39 79.12 68.59
N ASP A 518 -52.30 78.52 68.08
CA ASP A 518 -51.23 79.26 67.40
C ASP A 518 -51.51 79.34 65.90
N LEU A 519 -51.95 80.51 65.46
CA LEU A 519 -52.29 80.80 64.07
C LEU A 519 -51.14 81.47 63.30
N SER A 520 -49.94 81.56 63.88
CA SER A 520 -48.79 82.21 63.23
C SER A 520 -48.09 81.32 62.20
N SER A 521 -48.40 80.02 62.19
CA SER A 521 -47.74 79.02 61.35
C SER A 521 -48.43 78.86 60.00
N ILE A 522 -47.63 78.82 58.94
CA ILE A 522 -48.06 78.53 57.56
C ILE A 522 -47.14 77.47 56.95
N VAL A 523 -47.63 76.74 55.95
CA VAL A 523 -46.83 75.81 55.14
C VAL A 523 -45.91 76.66 54.25
N THR A 524 -44.61 76.41 54.30
CA THR A 524 -43.56 77.22 53.64
C THR A 524 -42.86 76.51 52.49
N GLY A 525 -42.82 75.18 52.48
CA GLY A 525 -42.11 74.36 51.51
C GLY A 525 -42.46 74.66 50.05
N ASP A 526 -41.48 74.46 49.15
CA ASP A 526 -41.63 74.75 47.72
C ASP A 526 -42.18 73.52 46.98
N PHE A 527 -43.50 73.42 46.94
CA PHE A 527 -44.20 72.30 46.33
C PHE A 527 -44.66 72.62 44.91
N ASN A 528 -44.71 71.59 44.05
CA ASN A 528 -45.18 71.69 42.67
C ASN A 528 -46.51 70.95 42.46
N GLY A 529 -47.27 71.36 41.43
CA GLY A 529 -48.52 70.69 41.05
C GLY A 529 -49.58 70.66 42.16
N ASP A 530 -50.22 69.51 42.37
CA ASP A 530 -51.31 69.37 43.36
C ASP A 530 -50.84 69.60 44.80
N PHE A 531 -49.57 69.34 45.10
CA PHE A 531 -49.00 69.62 46.42
C PHE A 531 -48.93 71.13 46.71
N ALA A 532 -48.67 71.96 45.69
CA ALA A 532 -48.72 73.41 45.81
C ALA A 532 -50.14 73.91 46.13
N ASN A 533 -51.15 73.33 45.47
CA ASN A 533 -52.55 73.65 45.72
C ASN A 533 -52.99 73.29 47.15
N LEU A 534 -52.50 72.15 47.68
CA LEU A 534 -52.79 71.75 49.06
C LEU A 534 -52.15 72.72 50.07
N LYS A 535 -50.88 73.11 49.86
CA LYS A 535 -50.21 74.17 50.64
C LYS A 535 -51.05 75.44 50.68
N ILE A 536 -51.47 75.95 49.51
CA ILE A 536 -52.30 77.17 49.41
C ILE A 536 -53.60 77.00 50.21
N SER A 537 -54.26 75.86 50.07
CA SER A 537 -55.54 75.60 50.75
C SER A 537 -55.39 75.58 52.27
N ILE A 538 -54.31 74.97 52.80
CA ILE A 538 -54.03 74.94 54.24
C ILE A 538 -53.71 76.36 54.74
N ASN A 539 -52.90 77.12 54.01
CA ASN A 539 -52.57 78.49 54.41
C ASN A 539 -53.79 79.41 54.40
N LEU A 540 -54.66 79.26 53.40
CA LEU A 540 -55.93 80.00 53.34
C LEU A 540 -56.87 79.61 54.49
N LEU A 541 -56.87 78.34 54.91
CA LEU A 541 -57.62 77.90 56.08
C LEU A 541 -57.15 78.61 57.36
N VAL A 542 -55.83 78.71 57.57
CA VAL A 542 -55.25 79.46 58.70
C VAL A 542 -55.67 80.94 58.64
N GLU A 543 -55.56 81.57 57.46
CA GLU A 543 -55.97 82.98 57.26
C GLU A 543 -57.45 83.19 57.60
N LYS A 544 -58.34 82.30 57.14
CA LYS A 544 -59.77 82.37 57.45
C LYS A 544 -60.06 82.15 58.93
N PHE A 545 -59.29 81.31 59.60
CA PHE A 545 -59.44 81.10 61.04
C PHE A 545 -59.00 82.35 61.84
N ILE A 546 -57.90 83.01 61.44
CA ILE A 546 -57.48 84.31 62.02
C ILE A 546 -58.59 85.36 61.88
N GLU A 547 -59.19 85.46 60.69
CA GLU A 547 -60.30 86.39 60.42
C GLU A 547 -61.48 86.13 61.36
N ILE A 548 -61.85 84.87 61.58
CA ILE A 548 -62.92 84.48 62.50
C ILE A 548 -62.57 84.83 63.96
N VAL A 549 -61.38 84.47 64.43
CA VAL A 549 -60.95 84.74 65.82
C VAL A 549 -60.92 86.24 66.08
N SER A 550 -60.33 87.03 65.19
CA SER A 550 -60.33 88.49 65.28
C SER A 550 -61.75 89.07 65.23
N GLY A 551 -62.63 88.51 64.41
CA GLY A 551 -64.05 88.87 64.38
C GLY A 551 -64.77 88.63 65.72
N VAL A 552 -64.47 87.51 66.39
CA VAL A 552 -65.01 87.20 67.73
C VAL A 552 -64.46 88.16 68.78
N GLU A 553 -63.16 88.48 68.76
CA GLU A 553 -62.56 89.46 69.67
C GLU A 553 -63.20 90.84 69.53
N MET A 554 -63.38 91.33 68.29
CA MET A 554 -64.09 92.60 68.04
C MET A 554 -65.53 92.57 68.56
N ALA A 555 -66.23 91.44 68.42
CA ALA A 555 -67.59 91.28 68.95
C ALA A 555 -67.62 91.29 70.49
N ILE A 556 -66.62 90.68 71.14
CA ILE A 556 -66.46 90.73 72.60
C ILE A 556 -66.22 92.16 73.07
N ASP A 557 -65.35 92.91 72.40
CA ASP A 557 -65.09 94.32 72.71
C ASP A 557 -66.36 95.18 72.54
N ASP A 558 -67.13 94.98 71.47
CA ASP A 558 -68.42 95.65 71.28
C ASP A 558 -69.42 95.30 72.40
N VAL A 559 -69.49 94.04 72.83
CA VAL A 559 -70.31 93.62 73.99
C VAL A 559 -69.83 94.28 75.29
N LEU A 560 -68.51 94.38 75.52
CA LEU A 560 -67.94 95.05 76.70
C LEU A 560 -68.27 96.55 76.71
N ILE A 561 -68.14 97.23 75.56
CA ILE A 561 -68.54 98.63 75.42
C ILE A 561 -70.03 98.80 75.72
N LYS A 562 -70.90 97.93 75.15
CA LYS A 562 -72.34 97.94 75.42
C LYS A 562 -72.68 97.64 76.88
N ALA A 563 -71.97 96.72 77.53
CA ALA A 563 -72.14 96.39 78.94
C ALA A 563 -71.80 97.59 79.83
N ASN A 564 -70.68 98.28 79.56
CA ASN A 564 -70.29 99.50 80.26
C ASN A 564 -71.34 100.62 80.09
N ASN A 565 -71.84 100.84 78.86
CA ASN A 565 -72.93 101.79 78.61
C ASN A 565 -74.21 101.41 79.39
N THR A 566 -74.51 100.12 79.52
CA THR A 566 -75.67 99.64 80.30
C THR A 566 -75.50 99.87 81.81
N ILE A 567 -74.27 99.74 82.34
CA ILE A 567 -73.94 100.09 83.73
C ILE A 567 -74.13 101.60 83.96
N GLU A 568 -73.72 102.44 83.03
CA GLU A 568 -73.91 103.90 83.10
C GLU A 568 -75.40 104.28 83.07
N ILE A 569 -76.20 103.66 82.19
CA ILE A 569 -77.67 103.81 82.17
C ILE A 569 -78.27 103.35 83.51
N SER A 570 -77.80 102.24 84.07
CA SER A 570 -78.28 101.72 85.37
C SER A 570 -77.97 102.67 86.52
N HIS A 571 -76.81 103.33 86.51
CA HIS A 571 -76.46 104.41 87.44
C HIS A 571 -77.42 105.59 87.32
N THR A 572 -77.66 106.05 86.09
CA THR A 572 -78.59 107.15 85.81
C THR A 572 -80.01 106.82 86.28
N LEU A 573 -80.46 105.57 86.07
CA LEU A 573 -81.76 105.09 86.53
C LEU A 573 -81.86 105.06 88.07
N LYS A 574 -80.80 104.62 88.75
CA LYS A 574 -80.71 104.65 90.22
C LYS A 574 -80.81 106.08 90.76
N ASP A 575 -80.11 107.03 90.15
CA ASP A 575 -80.16 108.44 90.53
C ASP A 575 -81.57 109.02 90.29
N GLY A 576 -82.20 108.69 89.16
CA GLY A 576 -83.59 109.06 88.86
C GLY A 576 -84.61 108.47 89.85
N ALA A 577 -84.45 107.20 90.24
CA ALA A 577 -85.29 106.57 91.26
C ALA A 577 -85.13 107.23 92.64
N THR A 578 -83.91 107.66 92.97
CA THR A 578 -83.63 108.42 94.21
C THR A 578 -84.30 109.79 94.19
N GLN A 579 -84.25 110.50 93.06
CA GLN A 579 -85.00 111.75 92.87
C GLN A 579 -86.52 111.55 92.99
N GLN A 580 -87.08 110.49 92.40
CA GLN A 580 -88.49 110.16 92.57
C GLN A 580 -88.86 109.89 94.02
N SER A 581 -88.03 109.13 94.75
CA SER A 581 -88.23 108.88 96.18
C SER A 581 -88.26 110.18 97.00
N ASN A 582 -87.35 111.11 96.72
CA ASN A 582 -87.33 112.42 97.38
C ASN A 582 -88.57 113.26 97.05
N ALA A 583 -89.02 113.25 95.79
CA ALA A 583 -90.25 113.93 95.37
C ALA A 583 -91.49 113.35 96.06
N VAL A 584 -91.57 112.02 96.18
CA VAL A 584 -92.64 111.35 96.94
C VAL A 584 -92.62 111.75 98.41
N SER A 585 -91.44 111.86 99.04
CA SER A 585 -91.32 112.32 100.42
C SER A 585 -91.78 113.77 100.58
N GLN A 586 -91.43 114.67 99.65
CA GLN A 586 -91.92 116.05 99.64
C GLN A 586 -93.45 116.15 99.48
N ILE A 587 -94.04 115.30 98.64
CA ILE A 587 -95.50 115.21 98.49
C ILE A 587 -96.14 114.78 99.80
N PHE A 588 -95.53 113.82 100.51
CA PHE A 588 -95.99 113.37 101.81
C PHE A 588 -95.98 114.50 102.85
N ASP A 589 -94.87 115.22 102.97
CA ASP A 589 -94.73 116.36 103.89
C ASP A 589 -95.74 117.48 103.56
N SER A 590 -95.90 117.80 102.27
CA SER A 590 -96.86 118.80 101.80
C SER A 590 -98.31 118.39 102.10
N SER A 591 -98.64 117.10 101.94
CA SER A 591 -99.96 116.56 102.26
C SER A 591 -100.26 116.68 103.76
N GLN A 592 -99.27 116.45 104.61
CA GLN A 592 -99.40 116.62 106.07
C GLN A 592 -99.61 118.10 106.45
N ALA A 593 -98.87 119.02 105.82
CA ALA A 593 -99.03 120.46 106.03
C ALA A 593 -100.42 120.97 105.61
N ILE A 594 -100.95 120.51 104.47
CA ILE A 594 -102.32 120.84 104.02
C ILE A 594 -103.35 120.36 105.05
N SER A 595 -103.18 119.13 105.57
CA SER A 595 -104.10 118.58 106.57
C SER A 595 -104.14 119.42 107.86
N GLN A 596 -103.01 119.99 108.29
CA GLN A 596 -102.95 120.89 109.44
C GLN A 596 -103.61 122.24 109.16
N ALA A 597 -103.38 122.82 107.99
CA ALA A 597 -103.98 124.10 107.59
C ALA A 597 -105.52 124.02 107.59
N VAL A 598 -106.08 122.96 107.02
CA VAL A 598 -107.54 122.73 106.97
C VAL A 598 -108.15 122.64 108.37
N SER A 599 -107.43 122.06 109.34
CA SER A 599 -107.92 121.93 110.72
C SER A 599 -107.96 123.29 111.45
N LYS A 600 -107.00 124.19 111.19
CA LYS A 600 -106.96 125.53 111.77
C LYS A 600 -108.09 126.43 111.25
N GLU A 601 -108.39 126.36 109.95
CA GLU A 601 -109.42 127.18 109.30
C GLU A 601 -110.84 126.83 109.79
N LEU A 602 -111.06 125.57 110.17
CA LEU A 602 -112.28 125.11 110.84
C LEU A 602 -112.48 125.72 112.23
N GLU A 603 -111.39 126.03 112.94
CA GLU A 603 -111.42 126.63 114.28
C GLU A 603 -111.73 128.14 114.22
N GLU A 604 -111.10 128.85 113.27
CA GLU A 604 -111.33 130.28 113.00
C GLU A 604 -112.76 130.54 112.48
N SER A 605 -113.31 129.62 111.70
CA SER A 605 -114.72 129.66 111.26
C SER A 605 -115.71 129.59 112.43
N LYS A 606 -115.40 128.82 113.48
CA LYS A 606 -116.19 128.76 114.71
C LYS A 606 -116.16 130.09 115.47
N THR A 607 -114.98 130.70 115.62
CA THR A 607 -114.82 131.97 116.34
C THR A 607 -115.51 133.12 115.62
N THR A 608 -115.45 133.13 114.28
CA THR A 608 -116.14 134.14 113.46
C THR A 608 -117.66 134.09 113.64
N LYS A 609 -118.23 132.90 113.84
CA LYS A 609 -119.65 132.71 114.11
C LYS A 609 -120.07 133.34 115.46
N ASP A 610 -119.27 133.20 116.50
CA ASP A 610 -119.56 133.76 117.83
C ASP A 610 -119.47 135.30 117.87
N VAL A 611 -118.54 135.89 117.11
CA VAL A 611 -118.40 137.35 116.99
C VAL A 611 -119.58 137.96 116.24
N SER A 612 -120.09 137.27 115.21
CA SER A 612 -121.21 137.76 114.41
C SER A 612 -122.54 137.72 115.17
N GLU A 613 -122.76 136.76 116.07
CA GLU A 613 -123.93 136.77 116.97
C GLU A 613 -123.88 137.93 118.00
N ASN A 614 -122.69 138.26 118.53
CA ASN A 614 -122.55 139.36 119.50
C ASN A 614 -122.70 140.76 118.88
N ALA A 615 -122.23 140.96 117.63
CA ALA A 615 -122.38 142.23 116.93
C ALA A 615 -123.87 142.56 116.64
N ALA A 616 -124.70 141.53 116.39
CA ALA A 616 -126.14 141.70 116.19
C ALA A 616 -126.87 142.24 117.43
N ILE A 617 -126.32 142.02 118.64
CA ILE A 617 -126.90 142.49 119.91
C ILE A 617 -126.53 143.95 120.17
N MET A 618 -125.26 144.34 119.96
CA MET A 618 -124.80 145.72 120.23
C MET A 618 -125.40 146.77 119.29
N ALA A 619 -125.73 146.42 118.04
CA ALA A 619 -126.38 147.33 117.09
C ALA A 619 -127.82 147.71 117.52
N LYS A 620 -128.47 146.90 118.36
CA LYS A 620 -129.85 147.13 118.84
C LYS A 620 -129.92 148.22 119.91
N ASP A 621 -128.84 148.45 120.67
CA ASP A 621 -128.83 149.34 121.84
C ASP A 621 -128.33 150.77 121.52
N GLY A 622 -127.59 150.97 120.42
CA GLY A 622 -127.03 152.28 120.06
C GLY A 622 -128.02 153.29 119.45
N GLY A 623 -129.16 152.82 118.92
CA GLY A 623 -130.09 153.67 118.15
C GLY A 623 -131.02 154.55 118.99
N VAL A 624 -131.19 154.29 120.30
CA VAL A 624 -132.12 155.04 121.17
C VAL A 624 -131.49 156.34 121.70
N ALA A 625 -130.21 156.60 121.46
CA ALA A 625 -129.48 157.76 121.98
C ALA A 625 -129.44 159.00 121.04
N VAL A 626 -130.09 158.97 119.88
CA VAL A 626 -130.21 160.14 118.98
C VAL A 626 -131.67 160.35 118.61
N ASN A 627 -132.35 161.11 119.46
CA ASN A 627 -133.30 162.14 119.02
C ASN A 627 -132.52 163.43 118.79
#